data_AF-A0A7S2B0S2-F1
#
_entry.id   AF-A0A7S2B0S2-F1
#
_cell.length_a   1.000
_cell.length_b   1.000
_cell.length_c   1.000
_cell.angle_alpha   90.00
_cell.angle_beta   90.00
_cell.angle_gamma   90.00
#
_symmetry.space_group_name_H-M   'P 1'
#
loop_
_entity.id
_entity.type
_entity.pdbx_description
1 polymer ?
#
loop_
_entity_poly.entity_id
_entity_poly.type
_entity_poly.pdbx_seq_one_letter_code
_entity_poly.pdbx_strand_id
1 'polypeptide(L)'
;VQAVTIDWFTEWPGEALTSVGTSAMVEHDLQLGEHLDNVVGMFKLIHQTVEEESKQFFNILRRHNYVTPTSYLELLSSFKSLLQLKREEINTKRNRLQIGLDKLSTTK
;
A
#
# COMPACT_ATOMS: atom_id res chain seq x y z
N VAL A 1 -41.73 -4.56 17.11
CA VAL A 1 -40.39 -4.80 16.52
C VAL A 1 -39.40 -4.71 17.66
N GLN A 2 -38.74 -5.83 17.94
CA GLN A 2 -37.91 -6.06 19.12
C GLN A 2 -36.69 -5.13 19.16
N ALA A 3 -36.25 -4.83 20.38
CA ALA A 3 -35.08 -4.02 20.70
C ALA A 3 -33.84 -4.52 19.97
N VAL A 4 -33.38 -3.75 19.00
CA VAL A 4 -32.06 -3.88 18.36
C VAL A 4 -31.31 -2.58 18.60
N THR A 5 -30.06 -2.71 19.05
CA THR A 5 -29.11 -1.59 19.12
C THR A 5 -28.53 -1.37 17.74
N ILE A 6 -28.69 -0.17 17.21
CA ILE A 6 -28.07 0.24 15.95
C ILE A 6 -26.66 0.74 16.28
N ASP A 7 -25.66 0.17 15.62
CA ASP A 7 -24.27 0.63 15.65
C ASP A 7 -23.93 1.27 14.31
N TRP A 8 -23.47 2.52 14.32
CA TRP A 8 -23.20 3.30 13.12
C TRP A 8 -21.73 3.24 12.76
N PHE A 9 -21.44 2.81 11.53
CA PHE A 9 -20.08 2.79 10.99
C PHE A 9 -19.86 4.01 10.11
N THR A 10 -18.75 4.70 10.34
CA THR A 10 -18.28 5.82 9.52
C THR A 10 -17.04 5.41 8.72
N GLU A 11 -16.71 6.25 7.73
CA GLU A 11 -15.40 6.21 7.06
C GLU A 11 -14.27 6.19 8.10
N TRP A 12 -13.16 5.54 7.76
CA TRP A 12 -12.04 5.42 8.68
C TRP A 12 -11.38 6.79 8.89
N PRO A 13 -11.22 7.25 10.15
CA PRO A 13 -10.50 8.48 10.40
C PRO A 13 -9.03 8.34 10.00
N GLY A 14 -8.39 9.46 9.74
CA GLY A 14 -6.98 9.49 9.34
C GLY A 14 -6.04 8.78 10.32
N GLU A 15 -6.38 8.74 11.62
CA GLU A 15 -5.62 7.99 12.64
C GLU A 15 -5.77 6.48 12.47
N ALA A 16 -6.97 5.99 12.16
CA ALA A 16 -7.21 4.58 11.88
C ALA A 16 -6.43 4.13 10.63
N LEU A 17 -6.41 4.95 9.57
CA LEU A 17 -5.62 4.68 8.36
C LEU A 17 -4.12 4.57 8.68
N THR A 18 -3.59 5.47 9.51
CA THR A 18 -2.19 5.41 9.96
C THR A 18 -1.92 4.17 10.81
N SER A 19 -2.78 3.86 11.78
CA SER A 19 -2.62 2.69 12.65
C SER A 19 -2.63 1.39 11.85
N VAL A 20 -3.67 1.19 11.03
CA VAL A 20 -3.82 -0.02 10.21
C VAL A 20 -2.72 -0.13 9.16
N GLY A 21 -2.35 0.99 8.52
CA GLY A 21 -1.25 1.03 7.56
C GLY A 21 0.08 0.65 8.20
N THR A 22 0.38 1.17 9.38
CA THR A 22 1.62 0.84 10.12
C THR A 22 1.65 -0.64 10.49
N SER A 23 0.57 -1.16 11.10
CA SER A 23 0.48 -2.58 11.44
C SER A 23 0.67 -3.47 10.22
N ALA A 24 0.03 -3.14 9.09
CA ALA A 24 0.16 -3.90 7.86
C ALA A 24 1.59 -3.88 7.30
N MET A 25 2.32 -2.77 7.38
CA MET A 25 3.69 -2.66 6.86
C MET A 25 4.73 -3.37 7.74
N VAL A 26 4.50 -3.43 9.06
CA VAL A 26 5.40 -4.09 10.02
C VAL A 26 5.29 -5.62 9.97
N GLU A 27 4.09 -6.16 9.70
CA GLU A 27 3.81 -7.60 9.72
C GLU A 27 4.78 -8.47 8.89
N HIS A 28 5.31 -7.94 7.78
CA HIS A 28 6.19 -8.69 6.87
C HIS A 28 7.65 -8.19 6.84
N ASP A 29 8.07 -7.38 7.82
CA ASP A 29 9.39 -6.73 7.86
C ASP A 29 9.85 -6.30 6.45
N LEU A 30 9.13 -5.34 5.88
CA LEU A 30 9.42 -4.84 4.55
C LEU A 30 10.75 -4.08 4.48
N GLN A 31 11.56 -4.03 5.54
CA GLN A 31 12.84 -3.32 5.59
C GLN A 31 12.71 -1.85 5.14
N LEU A 32 11.61 -1.19 5.54
CA LEU A 32 11.35 0.20 5.20
C LEU A 32 12.18 1.17 6.04
N GLY A 33 12.63 0.75 7.23
CA GLY A 33 13.48 1.56 8.11
C GLY A 33 12.85 2.92 8.43
N GLU A 34 13.62 3.98 8.24
CA GLU A 34 13.19 5.37 8.46
C GLU A 34 12.08 5.85 7.50
N HIS A 35 11.80 5.11 6.43
CA HIS A 35 10.77 5.50 5.45
C HIS A 35 9.36 5.02 5.80
N LEU A 36 9.20 4.20 6.85
CA LEU A 36 7.92 3.60 7.23
C LEU A 36 6.82 4.67 7.38
N ASP A 37 7.06 5.69 8.19
CA ASP A 37 6.06 6.73 8.49
C ASP A 37 5.66 7.52 7.23
N ASN A 38 6.62 7.82 6.35
CA ASN A 38 6.37 8.51 5.09
C ASN A 38 5.53 7.65 4.14
N VAL A 39 5.82 6.36 4.05
CA VAL A 39 5.07 5.42 3.21
C VAL A 39 3.64 5.26 3.71
N VAL A 40 3.44 5.10 5.02
CA VAL A 40 2.11 5.02 5.64
C VAL A 40 1.35 6.33 5.45
N GLY A 41 2.01 7.48 5.65
CA GLY A 41 1.44 8.80 5.41
C GLY A 41 0.98 8.99 3.96
N MET A 42 1.75 8.47 3.00
CA MET A 42 1.37 8.48 1.59
C MET A 42 0.11 7.65 1.33
N PHE A 43 -0.02 6.44 1.88
CA PHE A 43 -1.24 5.64 1.68
C PHE A 43 -2.48 6.29 2.27
N LYS A 44 -2.36 6.88 3.47
CA LYS A 44 -3.43 7.68 4.07
C LYS A 44 -3.84 8.82 3.13
N LEU A 45 -2.88 9.60 2.63
CA LEU A 45 -3.15 10.71 1.73
C LEU A 45 -3.84 10.24 0.45
N ILE A 46 -3.35 9.16 -0.17
CA ILE A 46 -3.96 8.56 -1.37
C ILE A 46 -5.42 8.19 -1.09
N HIS A 47 -5.70 7.48 0.00
CA HIS A 47 -7.06 7.05 0.32
C HIS A 47 -8.01 8.23 0.47
N GLN A 48 -7.64 9.22 1.29
CA GLN A 48 -8.44 10.42 1.53
C GLN A 48 -8.64 11.27 0.27
N THR A 49 -7.62 11.33 -0.59
CA THR A 49 -7.73 12.04 -1.87
C THR A 49 -8.72 11.32 -2.79
N VAL A 50 -8.65 9.99 -2.87
CA VAL A 50 -9.59 9.21 -3.69
C VAL A 50 -11.02 9.31 -3.16
N GLU A 51 -11.24 9.39 -1.84
CA GLU A 51 -12.57 9.67 -1.26
C GLU A 51 -13.14 11.01 -1.75
N GLU A 52 -12.33 12.07 -1.75
CA GLU A 52 -12.75 13.39 -2.20
C GLU A 52 -12.99 13.42 -3.72
N GLU A 53 -12.08 12.85 -4.49
CA GLU A 53 -12.23 12.75 -5.95
C GLU A 53 -13.44 11.90 -6.35
N SER A 54 -13.81 10.89 -5.55
CA SER A 54 -15.02 10.09 -5.79
C SER A 54 -16.30 10.93 -5.64
N LYS A 55 -16.34 11.87 -4.69
CA LYS A 55 -17.45 12.83 -4.55
C LYS A 55 -17.51 13.77 -5.76
N GLN A 56 -16.36 14.27 -6.21
CA GLN A 56 -16.28 15.11 -7.41
C GLN A 56 -16.72 14.35 -8.67
N PHE A 57 -16.27 13.11 -8.81
CA PHE A 57 -16.64 12.23 -9.91
C PHE A 57 -18.15 12.01 -9.99
N PHE A 58 -18.81 11.77 -8.85
CA PHE A 58 -20.26 11.70 -8.79
C PHE A 58 -20.93 13.02 -9.19
N ASN A 59 -20.41 14.17 -8.76
CA ASN A 59 -20.98 15.47 -9.09
C ASN A 59 -20.95 15.77 -10.60
N ILE A 60 -19.89 15.36 -11.29
CA ILE A 60 -19.70 15.62 -12.72
C ILE A 60 -20.43 14.59 -13.58
N LEU A 61 -20.26 13.30 -13.28
CA LEU A 61 -20.68 12.20 -14.15
C LEU A 61 -21.88 11.41 -13.63
N ARG A 62 -22.38 11.73 -12.43
CA ARG A 62 -23.50 11.04 -11.77
C ARG A 62 -23.30 9.53 -11.66
N ARG A 63 -22.04 9.09 -11.57
CA ARG A 63 -21.65 7.70 -11.39
C ARG A 63 -21.03 7.52 -10.03
N HIS A 64 -21.49 6.50 -9.30
CA HIS A 64 -20.93 6.14 -8.01
C HIS A 64 -19.70 5.25 -8.18
N ASN A 65 -18.64 5.60 -7.47
CA ASN A 65 -17.54 4.74 -7.08
C ASN A 65 -17.44 4.80 -5.55
N TYR A 66 -17.23 3.67 -4.91
CA TYR A 66 -17.19 3.57 -3.46
C TYR A 66 -15.77 3.33 -3.00
N VAL A 67 -15.30 4.19 -2.10
CA VAL A 67 -14.07 3.96 -1.35
C VAL A 67 -14.43 3.26 -0.07
N THR A 68 -13.77 2.15 0.23
CA THR A 68 -14.09 1.31 1.40
C THR A 68 -12.81 0.96 2.14
N PRO A 69 -12.88 0.62 3.43
CA PRO A 69 -11.71 0.10 4.15
C PRO A 69 -11.03 -1.07 3.44
N THR A 70 -11.80 -1.93 2.75
CA THR A 70 -11.26 -3.02 1.94
C THR A 70 -10.36 -2.52 0.81
N SER A 71 -10.74 -1.46 0.08
CA SER A 71 -9.90 -0.91 -0.99
C SER A 71 -8.60 -0.30 -0.46
N TYR A 72 -8.59 0.19 0.79
CA TYR A 72 -7.35 0.58 1.48
C TYR A 72 -6.44 -0.64 1.73
N LEU A 73 -6.99 -1.74 2.26
CA LEU A 73 -6.20 -2.95 2.51
C LEU A 73 -5.65 -3.56 1.21
N GLU A 74 -6.43 -3.51 0.13
CA GLU A 74 -5.98 -3.93 -1.21
C GLU A 74 -4.83 -3.07 -1.73
N LEU A 75 -4.85 -1.75 -1.51
CA LEU A 75 -3.75 -0.84 -1.84
C LEU A 75 -2.47 -1.26 -1.09
N LEU A 76 -2.56 -1.50 0.22
CA LEU A 76 -1.42 -1.92 1.04
C LEU A 76 -0.86 -3.28 0.58
N SER A 77 -1.74 -4.24 0.31
CA SER A 77 -1.36 -5.58 -0.19
C SER A 77 -0.69 -5.53 -1.56
N SER A 78 -1.23 -4.71 -2.47
CA SER A 78 -0.68 -4.49 -3.80
C SER A 78 0.72 -3.87 -3.72
N PHE A 79 0.92 -2.91 -2.83
CA PHE A 79 2.23 -2.32 -2.60
C PHE A 79 3.26 -3.34 -2.09
N LYS A 80 2.90 -4.16 -1.10
CA LYS A 80 3.78 -5.24 -0.58
C LYS A 80 4.27 -6.14 -1.73
N SER A 81 3.32 -6.61 -2.54
CA SER A 81 3.59 -7.48 -3.68
C SER A 81 4.51 -6.82 -4.70
N LEU A 82 4.23 -5.57 -5.05
CA LEU A 82 5.03 -4.81 -6.02
C LEU A 82 6.46 -4.57 -5.51
N LEU A 83 6.62 -4.23 -4.23
CA LEU A 83 7.93 -3.99 -3.62
C LEU A 83 8.80 -5.25 -3.66
N GLN A 84 8.23 -6.41 -3.32
CA GLN A 84 8.92 -7.68 -3.40
C GLN A 84 9.37 -7.99 -4.85
N LEU A 85 8.45 -7.89 -5.81
CA LEU A 85 8.77 -8.12 -7.24
C LEU A 85 9.93 -7.23 -7.72
N LYS A 86 9.94 -5.96 -7.32
CA LYS A 86 11.00 -5.02 -7.70
C LYS A 86 12.35 -5.35 -7.05
N ARG A 87 12.36 -5.81 -5.80
CA ARG A 87 13.59 -6.27 -5.14
C ARG A 87 14.16 -7.51 -5.81
N GLU A 88 13.30 -8.47 -6.15
CA GLU A 88 13.70 -9.69 -6.86
C GLU A 88 14.28 -9.37 -8.25
N GLU A 89 13.66 -8.43 -8.97
CA GLU A 89 14.15 -7.94 -10.27
C GLU A 89 15.57 -7.36 -10.16
N ILE A 90 15.82 -6.51 -9.15
CA ILE A 90 17.13 -5.89 -8.92
C ILE A 90 18.16 -6.94 -8.48
N ASN A 91 17.81 -7.82 -7.54
CA ASN A 91 18.70 -8.87 -7.06
C ASN A 91 19.12 -9.81 -8.20
N THR A 92 18.20 -10.18 -9.08
CA THR A 92 18.50 -11.00 -10.25
C THR A 92 19.50 -10.32 -11.19
N LYS A 93 19.30 -9.02 -11.47
CA LYS A 93 20.23 -8.23 -12.29
C LYS A 93 21.62 -8.15 -11.65
N ARG A 94 21.67 -7.91 -10.34
CA ARG A 94 22.91 -7.86 -9.56
C ARG A 94 23.67 -9.19 -9.61
N ASN A 95 22.98 -10.30 -9.37
CA ASN A 95 23.58 -11.64 -9.40
C ASN A 95 24.13 -11.98 -10.77
N ARG A 96 23.40 -11.64 -11.84
CA ARG A 96 23.87 -11.84 -13.22
C ARG A 96 25.16 -11.06 -13.50
N LEU A 97 25.24 -9.82 -13.03
CA LEU A 97 26.45 -9.00 -13.15
C LEU A 97 27.62 -9.60 -12.38
N GLN A 98 27.40 -10.00 -11.12
CA GLN A 98 28.44 -10.63 -10.29
C GLN A 98 29.01 -11.89 -10.94
N ILE A 99 28.13 -12.80 -11.40
CA ILE A 99 28.54 -14.02 -12.10
C ILE A 99 29.36 -13.69 -13.36
N GLY A 100 29.00 -12.62 -14.08
CA GLY A 100 29.77 -12.14 -15.23
C GLY A 100 31.19 -11.69 -14.85
N LEU A 101 31.32 -10.92 -13.77
CA LEU A 101 32.60 -10.44 -13.25
C LEU A 101 33.48 -11.60 -12.76
N ASP A 102 32.91 -12.55 -12.02
CA ASP A 102 33.65 -13.71 -11.48
C ASP A 102 34.22 -14.60 -12.61
N LYS A 103 33.47 -14.76 -13.70
CA LYS A 103 33.95 -15.49 -14.89
C LYS A 103 35.10 -14.76 -15.57
N LEU A 104 35.03 -13.42 -15.66
CA LEU A 104 36.11 -12.61 -16.23
C LEU A 104 37.39 -12.65 -15.37
N SER A 105 37.27 -12.66 -14.05
CA SER A 105 38.44 -12.76 -13.17
C SER A 105 39.10 -14.14 -13.21
N THR A 106 38.32 -15.21 -13.42
CA THR A 106 38.84 -16.59 -13.45
C THR A 106 39.54 -16.94 -14.77
N THR A 107 39.29 -16.18 -15.83
CA THR A 107 39.89 -16.39 -17.17
C THR A 107 41.22 -15.63 -17.34
N LYS A 108 41.68 -14.91 -16.32
CA LYS A 108 43.00 -14.27 -16.28
C LYS A 108 44.08 -15.19 -15.72
#